data_AF-X1PBH6-F1
#
_entry.id   AF-X1PBH6-F1
#
_cell.length_a   1.000
_cell.length_b   1.000
_cell.length_c   1.000
_cell.angle_alpha   90.00
_cell.angle_beta   90.00
_cell.angle_gamma   90.00
#
_symmetry.space_group_name_H-M   'P 1'
#
loop_
_entity.id
_entity.type
_entity.pdbx_description
1 polymer ?
#
loop_
_entity_poly.entity_id
_entity_poly.type
_entity_poly.pdbx_seq_one_letter_code
_entity_poly.pdbx_strand_id
1 'polypeptide(L)'
;MGQEASRRLREWEAGLKEKADEKAQEILSEAIQRCASDVVSETTVASVPLPSDEMKGRLIGREGRNIRALEQATGVDLIIDDTPEAVTLSSFDPVRREIARVALTKLILDGRIHPARIEEVVAKAKEEVDASIQSAGEQAAYQVGVHGLRPELIRLIGRLKYRTSYGQNVLTHSTEVAYLAGMIASELNANVAIAKRTGLLHDIGKAVDREVEGSHAAIGADLVKQWDKSPEVVQGVAEHHGETGSMGMWGFIISAADAISGSRPGA
;
A
#
# COMPACT_ATOMS: atom_id res chain seq x y z
N MET A 1 36.41 48.30 6.97
CA MET A 1 36.28 47.32 8.08
C MET A 1 34.85 46.83 8.28
N GLY A 2 33.81 47.68 8.32
CA GLY A 2 32.42 47.23 8.52
C GLY A 2 31.84 46.32 7.42
N GLN A 3 32.14 46.58 6.15
CA GLN A 3 31.65 45.75 5.03
C GLN A 3 32.29 44.34 4.97
N GLU A 4 33.59 44.24 5.27
CA GLU A 4 34.32 42.96 5.36
C GLU A 4 33.77 42.08 6.49
N ALA A 5 33.51 42.68 7.65
CA ALA A 5 32.94 41.98 8.80
C ALA A 5 31.49 41.51 8.53
N SER A 6 30.66 42.34 7.89
CA SER A 6 29.30 41.97 7.48
C SER A 6 29.25 40.85 6.43
N ARG A 7 30.23 40.78 5.54
CA ARG A 7 30.32 39.71 4.53
C ARG A 7 30.69 38.38 5.19
N ARG A 8 31.71 38.38 6.06
CA ARG A 8 32.15 37.19 6.79
C ARG A 8 31.07 36.67 7.75
N LEU A 9 30.30 37.56 8.37
CA LEU A 9 29.18 37.16 9.23
C LEU A 9 28.10 36.42 8.44
N ARG A 10 27.72 36.91 7.25
CA ARG A 10 26.77 36.22 6.37
C ARG A 10 27.28 34.89 5.85
N GLU A 11 28.56 34.81 5.50
CA GLU A 11 29.20 33.54 5.07
C GLU A 11 29.20 32.51 6.21
N TRP A 12 29.47 32.95 7.46
CA TRP A 12 29.41 32.08 8.63
C TRP A 12 27.99 31.66 9.00
N GLU A 13 27.01 32.56 8.93
CA GLU A 13 25.59 32.23 9.15
C GLU A 13 25.09 31.21 8.14
N ALA A 14 25.44 31.37 6.85
CA ALA A 14 25.06 30.42 5.82
C ALA A 14 25.70 29.04 6.06
N GLY A 15 27.01 28.99 6.36
CA GLY A 15 27.69 27.72 6.62
C GLY A 15 27.28 27.05 7.93
N LEU A 16 26.89 27.81 8.95
CA LEU A 16 26.34 27.26 10.19
C LEU A 16 24.94 26.68 9.97
N LYS A 17 24.12 27.33 9.14
CA LYS A 17 22.79 26.84 8.80
C LYS A 17 22.87 25.54 8.01
N GLU A 18 23.73 25.48 6.99
CA GLU A 18 23.97 24.28 6.18
C GLU A 18 24.42 23.09 7.05
N LYS A 19 25.39 23.30 7.94
CA LYS A 19 25.86 22.25 8.87
C LYS A 19 24.79 21.83 9.88
N ALA A 20 23.94 22.76 10.32
CA ALA A 20 22.85 22.43 11.23
C ALA A 20 21.78 21.58 10.55
N ASP A 21 21.46 21.89 9.29
CA ASP A 21 20.50 21.14 8.48
C ASP A 21 21.03 19.72 8.19
N GLU A 22 22.31 19.59 7.80
CA GLU A 22 22.97 18.28 7.64
C GLU A 22 22.93 17.45 8.93
N LYS A 23 23.26 18.08 10.07
CA LYS A 23 23.27 17.38 11.35
C LYS A 23 21.87 16.97 11.81
N ALA A 24 20.85 17.78 11.54
CA ALA A 24 19.46 17.44 11.83
C ALA A 24 19.01 16.24 10.98
N GLN A 25 19.36 16.20 9.70
CA GLN A 25 19.08 15.07 8.81
C GLN A 25 19.78 13.78 9.28
N GLU A 26 21.04 13.85 9.68
CA GLU A 26 21.77 12.70 10.25
C GLU A 26 21.07 12.15 11.51
N ILE A 27 20.73 13.03 12.45
CA ILE A 27 20.11 12.64 13.73
C ILE A 27 18.74 12.00 13.51
N LEU A 28 17.93 12.61 12.62
CA LEU A 28 16.64 12.04 12.26
C LEU A 28 16.82 10.67 11.61
N SER A 29 17.74 10.54 10.65
CA SER A 29 18.05 9.29 9.95
C SER A 29 18.44 8.17 10.92
N GLU A 30 19.31 8.46 11.89
CA GLU A 30 19.69 7.50 12.92
C GLU A 30 18.53 7.09 13.82
N ALA A 31 17.65 8.03 14.18
CA ALA A 31 16.49 7.74 15.03
C ALA A 31 15.47 6.85 14.31
N ILE A 32 15.22 7.12 13.04
CA ILE A 32 14.35 6.34 12.13
C ILE A 32 14.85 4.90 12.02
N GLN A 33 16.14 4.70 11.75
CA GLN A 33 16.73 3.36 11.62
C GLN A 33 16.61 2.52 12.90
N ARG A 34 16.58 3.16 14.07
CA ARG A 34 16.42 2.48 15.37
C ARG A 34 14.98 2.11 15.70
N CYS A 35 14.00 2.58 14.93
CA CYS A 35 12.58 2.30 15.12
C CYS A 35 12.03 1.18 14.21
N ALA A 36 12.84 0.58 13.34
CA ALA A 36 12.40 -0.52 12.49
C ALA A 36 11.93 -1.73 13.33
N SER A 37 10.64 -2.04 13.21
CA SER A 37 9.90 -3.02 14.03
C SER A 37 10.03 -4.47 13.52
N ASP A 38 9.72 -5.41 14.41
CA ASP A 38 9.77 -6.86 14.21
C ASP A 38 8.83 -7.38 13.11
N VAL A 39 9.24 -8.51 12.52
CA VAL A 39 8.61 -9.18 11.38
C VAL A 39 7.25 -9.77 11.77
N VAL A 40 6.17 -9.21 11.24
CA VAL A 40 4.86 -9.87 11.18
C VAL A 40 4.68 -10.46 9.78
N SER A 41 4.36 -11.76 9.72
CA SER A 41 4.13 -12.47 8.46
C SER A 41 2.87 -11.97 7.76
N GLU A 42 2.98 -11.67 6.47
CA GLU A 42 1.81 -11.38 5.63
C GLU A 42 0.88 -12.61 5.60
N THR A 43 -0.41 -12.40 5.85
CA THR A 43 -1.39 -13.49 5.77
C THR A 43 -1.82 -13.71 4.31
N THR A 44 -1.47 -14.86 3.74
CA THR A 44 -1.86 -15.28 2.38
C THR A 44 -3.25 -15.90 2.31
N VAL A 45 -3.91 -16.03 3.45
CA VAL A 45 -5.20 -16.70 3.61
C VAL A 45 -6.29 -15.76 4.15
N ALA A 46 -7.55 -16.08 3.91
CA ALA A 46 -8.70 -15.45 4.55
C ALA A 46 -9.75 -16.51 4.90
N SER A 47 -10.17 -16.57 6.16
CA SER A 47 -11.22 -17.50 6.60
C SER A 47 -12.60 -16.88 6.40
N VAL A 48 -13.53 -17.65 5.85
CA VAL A 48 -14.93 -17.27 5.67
C VAL A 48 -15.81 -18.21 6.49
N PRO A 49 -16.57 -17.68 7.46
CA PRO A 49 -17.50 -18.49 8.24
C PRO A 49 -18.67 -18.96 7.38
N LEU A 50 -19.10 -20.19 7.63
CA LEU A 50 -20.26 -20.83 7.03
C LEU A 50 -21.36 -20.99 8.07
N PRO A 51 -22.65 -20.95 7.67
CA PRO A 51 -23.77 -21.10 8.61
C PRO A 51 -24.00 -22.55 9.06
N SER A 52 -23.41 -23.55 8.39
CA SER A 52 -23.52 -24.98 8.72
C SER A 52 -22.60 -25.83 7.85
N ASP A 53 -22.33 -27.06 8.28
CA ASP A 53 -21.66 -28.08 7.46
C ASP A 53 -22.48 -28.52 6.24
N GLU A 54 -23.81 -28.37 6.27
CA GLU A 54 -24.64 -28.57 5.08
C GLU A 54 -24.27 -27.54 3.99
N MET A 55 -24.05 -26.28 4.38
CA MET A 55 -23.58 -25.25 3.46
C MET A 55 -22.17 -25.57 2.94
N LYS A 56 -21.28 -26.09 3.81
CA LYS A 56 -19.96 -26.58 3.40
C LYS A 56 -20.12 -27.62 2.30
N GLY A 57 -20.96 -28.64 2.49
CA GLY A 57 -21.26 -29.68 1.49
C GLY A 57 -21.84 -29.14 0.17
N ARG A 58 -22.73 -28.14 0.23
CA ARG A 58 -23.27 -27.46 -0.97
C ARG A 58 -22.19 -26.67 -1.70
N LEU A 59 -21.27 -26.04 -0.98
CA LEU A 59 -20.13 -25.33 -1.55
C LEU A 59 -19.19 -26.30 -2.28
N ILE A 60 -18.93 -27.48 -1.72
CA ILE A 60 -18.17 -28.55 -2.41
C ILE A 60 -18.90 -28.96 -3.69
N GLY A 61 -20.18 -29.27 -3.56
CA GLY A 61 -20.97 -29.89 -4.63
C GLY A 61 -20.51 -31.32 -4.93
N ARG A 62 -21.25 -32.01 -5.80
CA ARG A 62 -20.89 -33.37 -6.23
C ARG A 62 -19.53 -33.35 -6.93
N GLU A 63 -18.62 -34.23 -6.52
CA GLU A 63 -17.26 -34.35 -7.06
C GLU A 63 -16.42 -33.04 -7.01
N GLY A 64 -16.75 -32.12 -6.10
CA GLY A 64 -16.05 -30.84 -6.00
C GLY A 64 -16.39 -29.84 -7.10
N ARG A 65 -17.45 -30.09 -7.89
CA ARG A 65 -17.79 -29.27 -9.08
C ARG A 65 -17.97 -27.78 -8.76
N ASN A 66 -18.51 -27.46 -7.59
CA ASN A 66 -18.87 -26.10 -7.23
C ASN A 66 -17.63 -25.33 -6.73
N ILE A 67 -16.77 -25.98 -5.94
CA ILE A 67 -15.45 -25.44 -5.57
C ILE A 67 -14.63 -25.14 -6.82
N ARG A 68 -14.48 -26.12 -7.72
CA ARG A 68 -13.70 -25.93 -8.96
C ARG A 68 -14.23 -24.77 -9.80
N ALA A 69 -15.55 -24.61 -9.89
CA ALA A 69 -16.15 -23.48 -10.59
C ALA A 69 -15.81 -22.14 -9.92
N LEU A 70 -15.81 -22.08 -8.59
CA LEU A 70 -15.43 -20.87 -7.85
C LEU A 70 -13.94 -20.56 -7.99
N GLU A 71 -13.08 -21.56 -7.83
CA GLU A 71 -11.63 -21.45 -8.01
C GLU A 71 -11.29 -21.00 -9.44
N GLN A 72 -11.92 -21.59 -10.45
CA GLN A 72 -11.74 -21.19 -11.84
C GLN A 72 -12.23 -19.76 -12.12
N ALA A 73 -13.38 -19.37 -11.56
CA ALA A 73 -13.94 -18.04 -11.79
C ALA A 73 -13.17 -16.92 -11.07
N THR A 74 -12.53 -17.22 -9.93
CA THR A 74 -11.85 -16.21 -9.09
C THR A 74 -10.33 -16.27 -9.17
N GLY A 75 -9.76 -17.40 -9.58
CA GLY A 75 -8.32 -17.66 -9.55
C GLY A 75 -7.75 -17.75 -8.14
N VAL A 76 -8.54 -18.22 -7.17
CA VAL A 76 -8.13 -18.50 -5.79
C VAL A 76 -8.22 -20.00 -5.51
N ASP A 77 -7.50 -20.49 -4.51
CA ASP A 77 -7.62 -21.86 -4.02
C ASP A 77 -8.53 -21.88 -2.79
N LEU A 78 -9.51 -22.78 -2.78
CA LEU A 78 -10.39 -23.01 -1.63
C LEU A 78 -9.88 -24.20 -0.82
N ILE A 79 -9.33 -23.91 0.35
CA ILE A 79 -8.86 -24.93 1.28
C ILE A 79 -10.02 -25.32 2.19
N ILE A 80 -10.40 -26.59 2.09
CA ILE A 80 -11.34 -27.24 2.99
C ILE A 80 -10.55 -28.14 3.92
N ASP A 81 -10.48 -27.75 5.18
CA ASP A 81 -9.84 -28.50 6.25
C ASP A 81 -10.87 -28.97 7.30
N ASP A 82 -10.36 -29.55 8.39
CA ASP A 82 -11.16 -30.06 9.50
C ASP A 82 -11.79 -28.95 10.36
N THR A 83 -11.58 -27.67 10.03
CA THR A 83 -12.25 -26.56 10.73
C THR A 83 -13.76 -26.63 10.47
N PRO A 84 -14.58 -26.79 11.52
CA PRO A 84 -16.03 -26.79 11.39
C PRO A 84 -16.52 -25.43 10.89
N GLU A 85 -17.56 -25.43 10.06
CA GLU A 85 -18.29 -24.21 9.70
C GLU A 85 -17.40 -23.08 9.12
N ALA A 86 -16.27 -23.41 8.50
CA ALA A 86 -15.38 -22.43 7.88
C ALA A 86 -14.71 -22.98 6.62
N VAL A 87 -14.34 -22.07 5.73
CA VAL A 87 -13.52 -22.35 4.54
C VAL A 87 -12.44 -21.28 4.42
N THR A 88 -11.25 -21.72 4.04
CA THR A 88 -10.08 -20.86 3.92
C THR A 88 -9.83 -20.54 2.43
N LEU A 89 -9.81 -19.26 2.09
CA LEU A 89 -9.44 -18.74 0.78
C LEU A 89 -7.93 -18.48 0.76
N SER A 90 -7.21 -19.10 -0.16
CA SER A 90 -5.78 -18.88 -0.37
C SER A 90 -5.53 -18.23 -1.72
N SER A 91 -4.79 -17.13 -1.73
CA SER A 91 -4.32 -16.52 -2.98
C SER A 91 -3.21 -15.52 -2.70
N PHE A 92 -2.21 -15.45 -3.59
CA PHE A 92 -1.22 -14.39 -3.55
C PHE A 92 -1.78 -13.03 -4.03
N ASP A 93 -2.88 -13.00 -4.76
CA ASP A 93 -3.51 -11.73 -5.14
C ASP A 93 -4.58 -11.36 -4.10
N PRO A 94 -4.37 -10.32 -3.28
CA PRO A 94 -5.35 -9.91 -2.27
C PRO A 94 -6.68 -9.47 -2.88
N VAL A 95 -6.67 -8.92 -4.10
CA VAL A 95 -7.89 -8.48 -4.80
C VAL A 95 -8.72 -9.68 -5.22
N ARG A 96 -8.08 -10.73 -5.77
CA ARG A 96 -8.79 -11.99 -6.08
C ARG A 96 -9.37 -12.63 -4.84
N ARG A 97 -8.63 -12.61 -3.72
CA ARG A 97 -9.10 -13.12 -2.44
C ARG A 97 -10.34 -12.38 -1.96
N GLU A 98 -10.37 -11.05 -2.10
CA GLU A 98 -11.55 -10.26 -1.75
C GLU A 98 -12.74 -10.54 -2.67
N ILE A 99 -12.52 -10.63 -3.99
CA ILE A 99 -13.59 -10.97 -4.95
C ILE A 99 -14.22 -12.31 -4.57
N ALA A 100 -13.38 -13.31 -4.26
CA ALA A 100 -13.84 -14.61 -3.82
C ALA A 100 -14.60 -14.55 -2.49
N ARG A 101 -14.12 -13.76 -1.53
CA ARG A 101 -14.79 -13.55 -0.23
C ARG A 101 -16.19 -12.96 -0.43
N VAL A 102 -16.30 -11.87 -1.19
CA VAL A 102 -17.58 -11.20 -1.49
C VAL A 102 -18.53 -12.13 -2.23
N ALA A 103 -18.03 -12.84 -3.25
CA ALA A 103 -18.82 -13.80 -4.01
C ALA A 103 -19.33 -14.94 -3.12
N LEU A 104 -18.46 -15.51 -2.28
CA LEU A 104 -18.80 -16.58 -1.37
C LEU A 104 -19.84 -16.14 -0.34
N THR A 105 -19.68 -14.96 0.28
CA THR A 105 -20.68 -14.40 1.20
C THR A 105 -22.05 -14.28 0.54
N LYS A 106 -22.11 -13.80 -0.71
CA LYS A 106 -23.37 -13.67 -1.45
C LYS A 106 -24.00 -15.02 -1.81
N LEU A 107 -23.20 -16.00 -2.22
CA LEU A 107 -23.65 -17.36 -2.52
C LEU A 107 -24.23 -18.05 -1.28
N ILE A 108 -23.60 -17.85 -0.12
CA ILE A 108 -24.07 -18.37 1.17
C ILE A 108 -25.44 -17.75 1.52
N LEU A 109 -25.59 -16.43 1.37
CA LEU A 109 -26.84 -15.71 1.66
C LEU A 109 -27.99 -16.12 0.73
N ASP A 110 -27.71 -16.36 -0.56
CA ASP A 110 -28.72 -16.85 -1.53
C ASP A 110 -29.05 -18.34 -1.34
N GLY A 111 -28.08 -19.13 -0.85
CA GLY A 111 -28.23 -20.57 -0.61
C GLY A 111 -28.23 -21.44 -1.87
N ARG A 112 -28.16 -20.83 -3.06
CA ARG A 112 -28.09 -21.49 -4.37
C ARG A 112 -26.66 -21.51 -4.89
N ILE A 113 -26.05 -22.71 -4.91
CA ILE A 113 -24.66 -22.89 -5.32
C ILE A 113 -24.59 -23.89 -6.48
N HIS A 114 -24.41 -23.38 -7.70
CA HIS A 114 -24.15 -24.16 -8.91
C HIS A 114 -23.30 -23.33 -9.90
N PRO A 115 -22.59 -23.94 -10.86
CA PRO A 115 -21.57 -23.27 -11.66
C PRO A 115 -22.04 -21.96 -12.34
N ALA A 116 -23.16 -21.97 -13.06
CA ALA A 116 -23.69 -20.76 -13.70
C ALA A 116 -23.99 -19.61 -12.72
N ARG A 117 -24.44 -19.92 -11.50
CA ARG A 117 -24.71 -18.90 -10.48
C ARG A 117 -23.41 -18.37 -9.87
N ILE A 118 -22.42 -19.25 -9.69
CA ILE A 118 -21.09 -18.88 -9.21
C ILE A 118 -20.47 -17.87 -10.17
N GLU A 119 -20.46 -18.14 -11.47
CA GLU A 119 -19.92 -17.23 -12.49
C GLU A 119 -20.61 -15.86 -12.46
N GLU A 120 -21.95 -15.84 -12.39
CA GLU A 120 -22.73 -14.60 -12.31
C GLU A 120 -22.40 -13.78 -11.06
N VAL A 121 -22.33 -14.45 -9.89
CA VAL A 121 -22.07 -13.78 -8.61
C VAL A 121 -20.63 -13.29 -8.53
N VAL A 122 -19.67 -14.04 -9.07
CA VAL A 122 -18.26 -13.63 -9.15
C VAL A 122 -18.09 -12.41 -10.05
N ALA A 123 -18.78 -12.36 -11.20
CA ALA A 123 -18.76 -11.18 -12.07
C ALA A 123 -19.26 -9.92 -11.34
N LYS A 124 -20.37 -10.02 -10.62
CA LYS A 124 -20.92 -8.92 -9.81
C LYS A 124 -19.99 -8.54 -8.64
N ALA A 125 -19.39 -9.52 -7.99
CA ALA A 125 -18.43 -9.27 -6.91
C ALA A 125 -17.19 -8.53 -7.43
N LYS A 126 -16.72 -8.87 -8.64
CA LYS A 126 -15.61 -8.16 -9.30
C LYS A 126 -15.94 -6.69 -9.55
N GLU A 127 -17.12 -6.39 -10.09
CA GLU A 127 -17.58 -5.01 -10.31
C GLU A 127 -17.64 -4.21 -9.01
N GLU A 128 -18.15 -4.80 -7.93
CA GLU A 128 -18.22 -4.14 -6.61
C GLU A 128 -16.84 -3.91 -6.00
N VAL A 129 -15.93 -4.88 -6.11
CA VAL A 129 -14.55 -4.73 -5.63
C VAL A 129 -13.81 -3.67 -6.45
N ASP A 130 -13.94 -3.66 -7.78
CA ASP A 130 -13.36 -2.63 -8.64
C ASP A 130 -13.88 -1.22 -8.31
N ALA A 131 -15.19 -1.07 -8.03
CA ALA A 131 -15.76 0.20 -7.59
C ALA A 131 -15.24 0.63 -6.20
N SER A 132 -15.10 -0.32 -5.27
CA SER A 132 -14.50 -0.09 -3.95
C SER A 132 -13.03 0.33 -4.05
N ILE A 133 -12.26 -0.28 -4.96
CA ILE A 133 -10.87 0.12 -5.27
C ILE A 133 -10.84 1.57 -5.74
N GLN A 134 -11.64 1.91 -6.74
CA GLN A 134 -11.69 3.27 -7.29
C GLN A 134 -12.01 4.30 -6.20
N SER A 135 -13.08 4.06 -5.44
CA SER A 135 -13.52 4.95 -4.37
C SER A 135 -12.46 5.09 -3.26
N ALA A 136 -11.79 4.01 -2.86
CA ALA A 136 -10.75 4.05 -1.84
C ALA A 136 -9.53 4.87 -2.28
N GLY A 137 -9.11 4.73 -3.54
CA GLY A 137 -8.01 5.52 -4.11
C GLY A 137 -8.33 7.01 -4.17
N GLU A 138 -9.54 7.36 -4.63
CA GLU A 138 -10.02 8.75 -4.68
C GLU A 138 -10.10 9.36 -3.28
N GLN A 139 -10.65 8.61 -2.33
CA GLN A 139 -10.78 9.06 -0.94
C GLN A 139 -9.41 9.30 -0.29
N ALA A 140 -8.46 8.37 -0.47
CA ALA A 140 -7.11 8.54 0.08
C ALA A 140 -6.42 9.78 -0.48
N ALA A 141 -6.43 9.95 -1.81
CA ALA A 141 -5.86 11.11 -2.48
C ALA A 141 -6.52 12.43 -2.02
N TYR A 142 -7.84 12.44 -1.90
CA TYR A 142 -8.59 13.59 -1.39
C TYR A 142 -8.23 13.94 0.05
N GLN A 143 -8.19 12.94 0.94
CA GLN A 143 -7.89 13.12 2.37
C GLN A 143 -6.53 13.78 2.59
N VAL A 144 -5.49 13.32 1.90
CA VAL A 144 -4.14 13.89 2.06
C VAL A 144 -3.95 15.21 1.32
N GLY A 145 -4.89 15.59 0.44
CA GLY A 145 -4.84 16.80 -0.38
C GLY A 145 -3.95 16.66 -1.63
N VAL A 146 -3.84 15.44 -2.18
CA VAL A 146 -3.10 15.15 -3.41
C VAL A 146 -4.09 15.11 -4.58
N HIS A 147 -4.09 16.16 -5.39
CA HIS A 147 -5.02 16.32 -6.52
C HIS A 147 -4.36 16.08 -7.88
N GLY A 148 -5.15 15.75 -8.90
CA GLY A 148 -4.67 15.65 -10.28
C GLY A 148 -3.87 14.38 -10.57
N LEU A 149 -3.99 13.34 -9.75
CA LEU A 149 -3.47 12.01 -10.09
C LEU A 149 -4.27 11.43 -11.26
N ARG A 150 -3.58 10.70 -12.13
CA ARG A 150 -4.22 9.98 -13.22
C ARG A 150 -5.08 8.82 -12.69
N PRO A 151 -6.17 8.45 -13.39
CA PRO A 151 -7.03 7.34 -12.98
C PRO A 151 -6.28 6.02 -12.75
N GLU A 152 -5.22 5.76 -13.53
CA GLU A 152 -4.40 4.56 -13.37
C GLU A 152 -3.71 4.51 -11.99
N LEU A 153 -3.15 5.63 -11.52
CA LEU A 153 -2.55 5.73 -10.18
C LEU A 153 -3.61 5.62 -9.08
N ILE A 154 -4.76 6.28 -9.26
CA ILE A 154 -5.87 6.19 -8.31
C ILE A 154 -6.32 4.74 -8.11
N ARG A 155 -6.46 3.98 -9.21
CA ARG A 155 -6.81 2.56 -9.13
C ARG A 155 -5.76 1.73 -8.39
N LEU A 156 -4.47 1.99 -8.63
CA LEU A 156 -3.39 1.29 -7.95
C LEU A 156 -3.33 1.60 -6.45
N ILE A 157 -3.48 2.88 -6.07
CA ILE A 157 -3.62 3.28 -4.66
C ILE A 157 -4.79 2.54 -4.03
N GLY A 158 -5.94 2.50 -4.70
CA GLY A 158 -7.12 1.78 -4.24
C GLY A 158 -6.90 0.29 -3.99
N ARG A 159 -6.03 -0.37 -4.77
CA ARG A 159 -5.70 -1.81 -4.58
C ARG A 159 -4.95 -2.05 -3.26
N LEU A 160 -4.18 -1.07 -2.77
CA LEU A 160 -3.47 -1.17 -1.50
C LEU A 160 -4.42 -1.36 -0.31
N LYS A 161 -5.72 -1.02 -0.47
CA LYS A 161 -6.78 -1.30 0.53
C LYS A 161 -6.86 -2.78 0.90
N TYR A 162 -6.54 -3.67 -0.03
CA TYR A 162 -6.61 -5.11 0.19
C TYR A 162 -5.25 -5.72 0.52
N ARG A 163 -4.17 -4.93 0.47
CA ARG A 163 -2.83 -5.39 0.81
C ARG A 163 -2.56 -5.09 2.29
N THR A 164 -2.04 -6.11 2.97
CA THR A 164 -1.46 -5.99 4.30
C THR A 164 0.02 -6.31 4.21
N SER A 165 0.87 -5.50 4.84
CA SER A 165 2.31 -5.72 4.93
C SER A 165 2.76 -5.38 6.34
N TYR A 166 3.58 -6.22 6.97
CA TYR A 166 4.01 -6.07 8.36
C TYR A 166 2.86 -5.85 9.35
N GLY A 167 1.73 -6.55 9.18
CA GLY A 167 0.54 -6.39 10.04
C GLY A 167 -0.38 -5.21 9.67
N GLN A 168 0.13 -4.20 8.95
CA GLN A 168 -0.59 -3.00 8.60
C GLN A 168 -1.26 -3.06 7.23
N ASN A 169 -2.42 -2.40 7.12
CA ASN A 169 -3.03 -2.12 5.82
C ASN A 169 -2.20 -1.10 5.04
N VAL A 170 -1.78 -1.43 3.82
CA VAL A 170 -0.83 -0.61 3.04
C VAL A 170 -1.45 0.73 2.59
N LEU A 171 -2.75 0.79 2.32
CA LEU A 171 -3.41 2.07 1.97
C LEU A 171 -3.44 3.03 3.16
N THR A 172 -3.82 2.52 4.34
CA THR A 172 -3.80 3.32 5.58
C THR A 172 -2.38 3.80 5.87
N HIS A 173 -1.41 2.89 5.83
CA HIS A 173 0.00 3.21 5.99
C HIS A 173 0.46 4.30 5.01
N SER A 174 0.21 4.15 3.71
CA SER A 174 0.57 5.15 2.69
C SER A 174 -0.07 6.52 2.95
N THR A 175 -1.31 6.53 3.46
CA THR A 175 -2.01 7.76 3.84
C THR A 175 -1.37 8.44 5.06
N GLU A 176 -0.96 7.67 6.07
CA GLU A 176 -0.22 8.17 7.23
C GLU A 176 1.16 8.71 6.85
N VAL A 177 1.91 7.97 6.04
CA VAL A 177 3.21 8.38 5.51
C VAL A 177 3.08 9.69 4.74
N ALA A 178 2.04 9.87 3.92
CA ALA A 178 1.77 11.14 3.24
C ALA A 178 1.61 12.32 4.23
N TYR A 179 0.85 12.15 5.30
CA TYR A 179 0.69 13.21 6.31
C TYR A 179 1.99 13.52 7.05
N LEU A 180 2.71 12.48 7.48
CA LEU A 180 3.99 12.61 8.17
C LEU A 180 5.03 13.29 7.30
N ALA A 181 5.17 12.85 6.04
CA ALA A 181 6.06 13.47 5.06
C ALA A 181 5.73 14.95 4.85
N GLY A 182 4.44 15.30 4.78
CA GLY A 182 3.99 16.68 4.69
C GLY A 182 4.41 17.54 5.90
N MET A 183 4.33 17.00 7.12
CA MET A 183 4.78 17.70 8.33
C MET A 183 6.30 17.87 8.35
N ILE A 184 7.05 16.81 8.06
CA ILE A 184 8.52 16.86 7.99
C ILE A 184 8.96 17.89 6.95
N ALA A 185 8.36 17.86 5.76
CA ALA A 185 8.67 18.83 4.71
C ALA A 185 8.38 20.28 5.14
N SER A 186 7.30 20.50 5.89
CA SER A 186 6.97 21.83 6.43
C SER A 186 8.05 22.34 7.37
N GLU A 187 8.53 21.50 8.30
CA GLU A 187 9.59 21.86 9.26
C GLU A 187 10.92 22.13 8.55
N LEU A 188 11.22 21.38 7.49
CA LEU A 188 12.43 21.54 6.68
C LEU A 188 12.33 22.67 5.63
N ASN A 189 11.22 23.43 5.57
CA ASN A 189 10.93 24.40 4.53
C ASN A 189 11.00 23.83 3.10
N ALA A 190 10.70 22.54 2.94
CA ALA A 190 10.58 21.85 1.67
C ALA A 190 9.14 21.91 1.12
N ASN A 191 8.95 21.50 -0.14
CA ASN A 191 7.64 21.51 -0.76
C ASN A 191 6.72 20.41 -0.19
N VAL A 192 5.77 20.81 0.66
CA VAL A 192 4.79 19.94 1.31
C VAL A 192 3.93 19.14 0.32
N ALA A 193 3.58 19.73 -0.84
CA ALA A 193 2.74 19.07 -1.82
C ALA A 193 3.47 17.89 -2.50
N ILE A 194 4.77 18.06 -2.79
CA ILE A 194 5.62 16.98 -3.31
C ILE A 194 5.75 15.89 -2.23
N ALA A 195 6.08 16.26 -0.99
CA ALA A 195 6.25 15.30 0.10
C ALA A 195 5.01 14.41 0.32
N LYS A 196 3.81 15.01 0.37
CA LYS A 196 2.55 14.28 0.52
C LYS A 196 2.27 13.36 -0.66
N ARG A 197 2.50 13.83 -1.88
CA ARG A 197 2.32 13.03 -3.09
C ARG A 197 3.27 11.84 -3.10
N THR A 198 4.55 12.06 -2.80
CA THR A 198 5.54 10.99 -2.71
C THR A 198 5.19 10.01 -1.60
N GLY A 199 4.77 10.48 -0.41
CA GLY A 199 4.37 9.62 0.70
C GLY A 199 3.15 8.76 0.38
N LEU A 200 2.17 9.29 -0.36
CA LEU A 200 1.02 8.50 -0.82
C LEU A 200 1.41 7.42 -1.84
N LEU A 201 2.46 7.67 -2.63
CA LEU A 201 2.87 6.82 -3.75
C LEU A 201 4.07 5.91 -3.44
N HIS A 202 4.75 6.06 -2.30
CA HIS A 202 6.01 5.37 -2.00
C HIS A 202 5.90 3.84 -2.13
N ASP A 203 4.78 3.29 -1.67
CA ASP A 203 4.51 1.85 -1.64
C ASP A 203 3.62 1.37 -2.80
N ILE A 204 3.36 2.22 -3.82
CA ILE A 204 2.43 1.88 -4.91
C ILE A 204 2.85 0.64 -5.70
N GLY A 205 4.15 0.32 -5.71
CA GLY A 205 4.66 -0.91 -6.30
C GLY A 205 4.06 -2.17 -5.68
N LYS A 206 3.69 -2.17 -4.39
CA LYS A 206 3.04 -3.32 -3.71
C LYS A 206 1.66 -3.69 -4.27
N ALA A 207 1.09 -2.84 -5.13
CA ALA A 207 -0.14 -3.14 -5.86
C ALA A 207 0.06 -4.12 -7.03
N VAL A 208 1.30 -4.27 -7.53
CA VAL A 208 1.67 -5.08 -8.71
C VAL A 208 3.01 -5.83 -8.57
N ASP A 209 3.65 -5.80 -7.40
CA ASP A 209 4.96 -6.39 -7.08
C ASP A 209 5.07 -7.90 -7.36
N ARG A 210 3.94 -8.61 -7.41
CA ARG A 210 3.90 -10.06 -7.69
C ARG A 210 3.80 -10.39 -9.19
N GLU A 211 3.64 -9.39 -10.03
CA GLU A 211 3.51 -9.53 -11.50
C GLU A 211 4.76 -9.04 -12.25
N VAL A 212 5.64 -8.29 -11.57
CA VAL A 212 6.77 -7.59 -12.17
C VAL A 212 8.04 -7.89 -11.36
N GLU A 213 9.16 -8.12 -12.05
CA GLU A 213 10.46 -8.34 -11.42
C GLU A 213 11.03 -7.02 -10.89
N GLY A 214 11.45 -6.99 -9.62
CA GLY A 214 12.08 -5.83 -8.96
C GLY A 214 11.61 -5.61 -7.53
N SER A 215 12.23 -4.66 -6.81
CA SER A 215 11.71 -4.18 -5.53
C SER A 215 10.45 -3.33 -5.75
N HIS A 216 9.55 -3.27 -4.76
CA HIS A 216 8.36 -2.43 -4.89
C HIS A 216 8.71 -0.94 -5.03
N ALA A 217 9.85 -0.50 -4.48
CA ALA A 217 10.37 0.86 -4.68
C ALA A 217 10.72 1.13 -6.14
N ALA A 218 11.46 0.21 -6.80
CA ALA A 218 11.81 0.34 -8.20
C ALA A 218 10.57 0.31 -9.12
N ILE A 219 9.66 -0.66 -8.88
CA ILE A 219 8.40 -0.77 -9.62
C ILE A 219 7.55 0.49 -9.41
N GLY A 220 7.42 0.96 -8.18
CA GLY A 220 6.70 2.19 -7.84
C GLY A 220 7.25 3.41 -8.58
N ALA A 221 8.57 3.55 -8.62
CA ALA A 221 9.24 4.64 -9.32
C ALA A 221 8.95 4.64 -10.82
N ASP A 222 8.93 3.46 -11.46
CA ASP A 222 8.58 3.34 -12.88
C ASP A 222 7.11 3.71 -13.16
N LEU A 223 6.18 3.28 -12.30
CA LEU A 223 4.76 3.64 -12.41
C LEU A 223 4.54 5.16 -12.26
N VAL A 224 5.22 5.77 -11.29
CA VAL A 224 5.19 7.23 -11.06
C VAL A 224 5.80 7.95 -12.26
N LYS A 225 6.93 7.47 -12.80
CA LYS A 225 7.58 8.05 -13.97
C LYS A 225 6.67 8.00 -15.20
N GLN A 226 5.90 6.92 -15.35
CA GLN A 226 4.98 6.76 -16.46
C GLN A 226 3.76 7.71 -16.36
N TRP A 227 3.16 7.82 -15.17
CA TRP A 227 1.85 8.47 -15.03
C TRP A 227 1.84 9.80 -14.29
N ASP A 228 2.65 9.97 -13.23
CA ASP A 228 2.76 11.23 -12.48
C ASP A 228 3.77 12.19 -13.13
N LYS A 229 4.89 11.64 -13.60
CA LYS A 229 5.98 12.31 -14.33
C LYS A 229 6.78 13.36 -13.55
N SER A 230 6.53 13.58 -12.25
CA SER A 230 7.40 14.43 -11.43
C SER A 230 8.72 13.72 -11.11
N PRO A 231 9.88 14.27 -11.52
CA PRO A 231 11.18 13.70 -11.17
C PRO A 231 11.41 13.61 -9.66
N GLU A 232 10.93 14.60 -8.90
CA GLU A 232 11.05 14.64 -7.44
C GLU A 232 10.27 13.51 -6.75
N VAL A 233 9.05 13.24 -7.25
CA VAL A 233 8.24 12.13 -6.72
C VAL A 233 8.87 10.80 -7.09
N VAL A 234 9.31 10.62 -8.35
CA VAL A 234 10.02 9.40 -8.78
C VAL A 234 11.25 9.16 -7.90
N GLN A 235 12.02 10.21 -7.63
CA GLN A 235 13.21 10.13 -6.79
C GLN A 235 12.86 9.64 -5.38
N GLY A 236 11.93 10.29 -4.69
CA GLY A 236 11.59 9.89 -3.33
C GLY A 236 10.98 8.48 -3.25
N VAL A 237 10.20 8.06 -4.26
CA VAL A 237 9.69 6.68 -4.34
C VAL A 237 10.82 5.67 -4.58
N ALA A 238 11.80 5.97 -5.43
CA ALA A 238 12.92 5.06 -5.66
C ALA A 238 13.86 4.94 -4.45
N GLU A 239 14.03 6.04 -3.70
CA GLU A 239 15.05 6.16 -2.66
C GLU A 239 14.58 5.79 -1.26
N HIS A 240 13.27 5.62 -1.00
CA HIS A 240 12.74 5.52 0.38
C HIS A 240 13.22 4.31 1.20
N HIS A 241 13.78 3.27 0.57
CA HIS A 241 14.45 2.16 1.27
C HIS A 241 15.98 2.23 1.24
N GLY A 242 16.56 3.32 0.70
CA GLY A 242 18.01 3.48 0.57
C GLY A 242 18.65 2.49 -0.41
N GLU A 243 17.87 1.94 -1.35
CA GLU A 243 18.32 0.95 -2.33
C GLU A 243 19.16 1.56 -3.47
N THR A 244 19.17 2.88 -3.58
CA THR A 244 19.92 3.64 -4.59
C THR A 244 21.33 3.98 -4.09
N GLY A 245 22.24 4.29 -5.02
CA GLY A 245 23.64 4.65 -4.68
C GLY A 245 23.80 5.99 -3.94
N SER A 246 22.73 6.78 -3.85
CA SER A 246 22.69 8.05 -3.11
C SER A 246 21.24 8.36 -2.72
N MET A 247 21.04 8.94 -1.54
CA MET A 247 19.73 9.37 -1.05
C MET A 247 19.63 10.90 -1.11
N GLY A 248 18.61 11.41 -1.79
CA GLY A 248 18.28 12.82 -1.84
C GLY A 248 17.31 13.23 -0.72
N MET A 249 17.01 14.53 -0.66
CA MET A 249 16.08 15.09 0.35
C MET A 249 14.73 14.36 0.39
N TRP A 250 14.16 14.01 -0.77
CA TRP A 250 12.89 13.29 -0.83
C TRP A 250 13.01 11.87 -0.30
N GLY A 251 14.08 11.13 -0.62
CA GLY A 251 14.35 9.84 -0.01
C GLY A 251 14.35 9.93 1.51
N PHE A 252 15.11 10.85 2.10
CA PHE A 252 15.18 11.03 3.55
C PHE A 252 13.82 11.36 4.19
N ILE A 253 13.06 12.30 3.61
CA ILE A 253 11.73 12.68 4.14
C ILE A 253 10.78 11.48 4.14
N ILE A 254 10.80 10.66 3.09
CA ILE A 254 9.87 9.54 2.94
C ILE A 254 10.30 8.36 3.79
N SER A 255 11.58 8.00 3.82
CA SER A 255 12.12 6.99 4.75
C SER A 255 11.78 7.32 6.20
N ALA A 256 11.85 8.61 6.56
CA ALA A 256 11.47 9.09 7.89
C ALA A 256 10.01 8.86 8.22
N ALA A 257 9.14 9.30 7.32
CA ALA A 257 7.71 9.15 7.48
C ALA A 257 7.28 7.68 7.51
N ASP A 258 7.87 6.85 6.65
CA ASP A 258 7.65 5.40 6.57
C ASP A 258 7.98 4.71 7.90
N ALA A 259 9.20 4.90 8.41
CA ALA A 259 9.62 4.30 9.68
C ALA A 259 8.74 4.73 10.87
N ILE A 260 8.32 6.00 10.91
CA ILE A 260 7.42 6.50 11.98
C ILE A 260 6.03 5.87 11.91
N SER A 261 5.52 5.58 10.71
CA SER A 261 4.23 4.88 10.55
C SER A 261 4.37 3.38 10.89
N GLY A 262 5.45 2.74 10.43
CA GLY A 262 5.71 1.31 10.65
C GLY A 262 6.07 0.93 12.09
N SER A 263 6.59 1.86 12.92
CA SER A 263 7.03 1.57 14.28
C SER A 263 5.95 1.71 15.36
N ARG A 264 4.68 1.95 15.00
CA ARG A 264 3.61 2.23 15.98
C ARG A 264 3.11 0.94 16.64
N PRO A 265 2.84 0.94 17.96
CA PRO A 265 2.18 -0.20 18.62
C PRO A 265 0.80 -0.47 18.00
N GLY A 266 0.58 -1.69 17.50
CA GLY A 266 -0.63 -2.06 16.75
C GLY A 266 -0.52 -1.90 15.23
N ALA A 267 0.69 -1.59 14.74
CA ALA A 267 1.14 -1.86 13.38
C ALA A 267 1.03 -3.35 13.04
#